data_AF-A0A7C7UID1-F1
#
_entry.id   AF-A0A7C7UID1-F1
#
_cell.length_a   1.000
_cell.length_b   1.000
_cell.length_c   1.000
_cell.angle_alpha   90.00
_cell.angle_beta   90.00
_cell.angle_gamma   90.00
#
_symmetry.space_group_name_H-M   'P 1'
#
loop_
_entity.id
_entity.type
_entity.pdbx_description
1 polymer ?
#
loop_
_entity_poly.entity_id
_entity_poly.type
_entity_poly.pdbx_seq_one_letter_code
_entity_poly.pdbx_strand_id
1 'polypeptide(L)'
;MWPSEVESSLVESAVIIGGFKRSIISDGEGDVILGFELVETYRGLRRCSSGSTVISNAFPIVPCSAATGQMEHPDIRSFFLSIAGLSIVR
;
A
#
# COMPACT_ATOMS: atom_id res chain seq x y z
N MET A 1 0.71 16.10 4.66
CA MET A 1 -0.20 15.47 3.69
C MET A 1 -0.21 13.97 3.93
N TRP A 2 -1.38 13.40 4.18
CA TRP A 2 -1.56 11.98 4.49
C TRP A 2 -1.82 11.20 3.20
N PRO A 3 -1.52 9.88 3.12
CA PRO A 3 -1.73 9.09 1.91
C PRO A 3 -3.13 9.21 1.30
N SER A 4 -4.17 9.52 2.07
CA SER A 4 -5.53 9.76 1.56
C SER A 4 -5.66 10.91 0.55
N GLU A 5 -4.72 11.84 0.53
CA GLU A 5 -4.79 13.08 -0.27
C GLU A 5 -3.97 13.02 -1.57
N VAL A 6 -3.24 11.91 -1.80
CA VAL A 6 -2.43 11.72 -3.00
C VAL A 6 -3.30 11.26 -4.16
N GLU A 7 -3.21 11.97 -5.28
CA GLU A 7 -3.84 11.60 -6.54
C GLU A 7 -3.30 10.26 -7.03
N SER A 8 -4.18 9.28 -7.22
CA SER A 8 -3.79 7.95 -7.68
C SER A 8 -4.94 7.20 -8.34
N SER A 9 -4.64 6.52 -9.43
CA SER A 9 -5.51 5.51 -10.01
C SER A 9 -5.21 4.15 -9.36
N LEU A 10 -5.88 3.85 -8.25
CA LEU A 10 -5.75 2.57 -7.58
C LEU A 10 -6.44 1.46 -8.39
N VAL A 11 -5.68 0.43 -8.74
CA VAL A 11 -6.22 -0.86 -9.18
C VAL A 11 -5.86 -1.90 -8.12
N GLU A 12 -6.87 -2.55 -7.56
CA GLU A 12 -6.72 -3.61 -6.58
C GLU A 12 -7.29 -4.91 -7.13
N SER A 13 -6.58 -6.02 -6.87
CA SER A 13 -7.10 -7.37 -7.08
C SER A 13 -6.88 -8.18 -5.80
N ALA A 14 -7.88 -8.98 -5.44
CA ALA A 14 -7.82 -9.88 -4.30
C ALA A 14 -7.81 -11.32 -4.81
N VAL A 15 -6.87 -12.11 -4.31
CA VAL A 15 -6.78 -13.55 -4.58
C VAL A 15 -6.93 -14.28 -3.26
N ILE A 16 -7.88 -15.21 -3.22
CA ILE A 16 -8.13 -16.06 -2.06
C ILE A 16 -7.84 -17.49 -2.49
N ILE A 17 -6.92 -18.16 -1.79
CA ILE A 17 -6.47 -19.51 -2.11
C ILE A 17 -6.94 -20.45 -1.00
N GLY A 18 -7.73 -21.48 -1.35
CA GLY A 18 -8.25 -22.47 -0.41
C GLY A 18 -9.78 -22.60 -0.46
N GLY A 19 -10.35 -23.35 0.49
CA GLY A 19 -11.78 -23.65 0.57
C GLY A 19 -12.67 -22.53 1.13
N PHE A 20 -12.38 -21.27 0.79
CA PHE A 20 -13.10 -20.11 1.31
C PHE A 20 -14.41 -19.87 0.57
N LYS A 21 -15.44 -19.39 1.29
CA LYS A 21 -16.78 -19.10 0.74
C LYS A 21 -16.99 -17.63 0.36
N ARG A 22 -15.96 -16.79 0.49
CA ARG A 22 -16.04 -15.34 0.29
C ARG A 22 -15.02 -14.91 -0.77
N SER A 23 -15.35 -13.87 -1.52
CA SER A 23 -14.50 -13.27 -2.56
C SER A 23 -13.81 -11.98 -2.11
N ILE A 24 -14.03 -11.56 -0.85
CA ILE A 24 -13.52 -10.31 -0.29
C ILE A 24 -12.60 -10.64 0.88
N ILE A 25 -11.45 -9.97 0.93
CA ILE A 25 -10.52 -9.97 2.07
C ILE A 25 -10.92 -8.82 2.98
N SER A 26 -11.28 -9.11 4.23
CA SER A 26 -11.67 -8.09 5.19
C SER A 26 -10.45 -7.36 5.77
N ASP A 27 -10.67 -6.23 6.42
CA ASP A 27 -9.62 -5.56 7.19
C ASP A 27 -9.05 -6.52 8.26
N GLY A 28 -7.72 -6.57 8.37
CA GLY A 28 -7.02 -7.46 9.29
C GLY A 28 -6.90 -8.94 8.88
N GLU A 29 -7.41 -9.37 7.72
CA GLU A 29 -7.44 -10.79 7.30
C GLU A 29 -6.41 -11.18 6.22
N GLY A 30 -5.78 -10.21 5.56
CA GLY A 30 -4.88 -10.45 4.43
C GLY A 30 -3.51 -10.96 4.89
N ASP A 31 -3.06 -12.08 4.35
CA ASP A 31 -1.75 -12.66 4.67
C ASP A 31 -0.60 -12.01 3.90
N VAL A 32 -0.85 -11.56 2.66
CA VAL A 32 0.17 -10.99 1.77
C VAL A 32 -0.38 -9.78 1.03
N ILE A 33 0.41 -8.70 0.98
CA ILE A 33 0.21 -7.58 0.06
C ILE A 33 1.37 -7.53 -0.92
N LEU A 34 1.05 -7.44 -2.20
CA LEU A 34 1.98 -7.12 -3.27
C LEU A 34 1.59 -5.77 -3.85
N GLY A 35 2.40 -4.75 -3.59
CA GLY A 35 2.16 -3.39 -4.04
C GLY A 35 3.18 -2.91 -5.07
N PHE A 36 2.71 -2.21 -6.09
CA PHE A 36 3.56 -1.66 -7.16
C PHE A 36 3.86 -0.17 -6.98
N GLU A 37 3.23 0.45 -5.98
CA GLU A 37 3.37 1.85 -5.60
C GLU A 37 3.18 1.94 -4.08
N LEU A 38 3.99 2.76 -3.41
CA LEU A 38 4.07 2.77 -1.95
C LEU A 38 2.84 3.35 -1.28
N VAL A 39 2.28 4.43 -1.84
CA VAL A 39 1.12 5.09 -1.27
C VAL A 39 -0.09 4.15 -1.36
N GLU A 40 -0.26 3.41 -2.46
CA GLU A 40 -1.29 2.37 -2.56
C GLU A 40 -1.02 1.18 -1.65
N THR A 41 0.24 0.76 -1.52
CA THR A 41 0.61 -0.27 -0.55
C THR A 41 0.18 0.17 0.86
N TYR A 42 0.45 1.42 1.23
CA TYR A 42 0.05 2.00 2.51
C TYR A 42 -1.46 1.89 2.76
N ARG A 43 -2.27 2.31 1.76
CA ARG A 43 -3.73 2.23 1.86
C ARG A 43 -4.21 0.79 2.00
N GLY A 44 -3.50 -0.16 1.41
CA GLY A 44 -3.75 -1.59 1.52
C GLY A 44 -3.46 -2.17 2.91
N LEU A 45 -2.56 -1.56 3.71
CA LEU A 45 -2.11 -2.11 5.00
C LEU A 45 -3.23 -2.36 6.01
N ARG A 46 -4.36 -1.67 5.91
CA ARG A 46 -5.55 -1.96 6.76
C ARG A 46 -6.04 -3.41 6.63
N ARG A 47 -5.73 -4.07 5.51
CA ARG A 47 -6.06 -5.48 5.27
C ARG A 47 -5.07 -6.43 5.94
N CYS A 48 -3.88 -5.97 6.33
CA CYS A 48 -2.88 -6.84 6.95
C CYS A 48 -3.29 -7.28 8.36
N SER A 49 -3.10 -8.55 8.65
CA SER A 49 -3.01 -9.09 10.00
C SER A 49 -1.60 -8.83 10.59
N SER A 50 -1.41 -9.15 11.87
CA SER A 50 -0.10 -9.04 12.54
C SER A 50 1.00 -9.91 11.94
N GLY A 51 0.65 -10.96 11.19
CA GLY A 51 1.59 -11.88 10.56
C GLY A 51 1.82 -11.64 9.07
N SER A 52 1.26 -10.57 8.51
CA SER A 52 1.27 -10.36 7.06
C SER A 52 2.66 -10.05 6.52
N THR A 53 2.91 -10.51 5.30
CA THR A 53 4.07 -10.11 4.50
C THR A 53 3.68 -9.02 3.53
N VAL A 54 4.48 -7.94 3.44
CA VAL A 54 4.23 -6.84 2.52
C VAL A 54 5.42 -6.69 1.59
N ILE A 55 5.20 -6.88 0.30
CA ILE A 55 6.20 -6.69 -0.74
C ILE A 55 5.78 -5.45 -1.52
N SER A 56 6.67 -4.47 -1.62
CA SER A 56 6.33 -3.19 -2.25
C SER A 56 7.50 -2.62 -3.03
N ASN A 57 7.20 -2.07 -4.20
CA ASN A 57 8.18 -1.29 -4.94
C ASN A 57 8.46 0.04 -4.22
N ALA A 58 9.68 0.22 -3.72
CA ALA A 58 10.09 1.42 -3.01
C ALA A 58 10.40 2.62 -3.93
N PHE A 59 10.29 2.48 -5.25
CA PHE A 59 10.55 3.58 -6.17
C PHE A 59 9.39 4.60 -6.12
N PRO A 60 9.66 5.89 -5.84
CA PRO A 60 8.61 6.90 -5.78
C PRO A 60 8.04 7.19 -7.17
N ILE A 61 6.72 7.08 -7.31
CA ILE A 61 5.99 7.49 -8.52
C ILE A 61 5.40 8.87 -8.25
N VAL A 62 5.93 9.90 -8.92
CA VAL A 62 5.50 11.28 -8.72
C VAL A 62 4.37 11.61 -9.71
N PRO A 63 3.15 11.95 -9.23
CA PRO A 63 2.06 12.36 -10.12
C PRO A 63 2.37 13.70 -10.78
N CYS A 64 1.75 13.98 -11.93
CA CYS A 64 2.02 15.18 -12.71
C CYS A 64 1.78 16.47 -11.90
N SER A 65 0.70 16.51 -11.13
CA SER A 65 0.34 17.58 -10.19
C SER A 65 1.44 17.84 -9.15
N ALA A 66 2.14 16.81 -8.67
CA ALA A 66 3.28 17.00 -7.77
C ALA A 66 4.54 17.48 -8.51
N ALA A 67 4.78 16.95 -9.72
CA ALA A 67 5.90 17.36 -10.55
C ALA A 67 5.80 18.82 -11.02
N THR A 68 4.58 19.36 -11.17
CA THR A 68 4.32 20.77 -11.52
C THR A 68 4.19 21.69 -10.31
N GLY A 69 4.31 21.16 -9.08
CA GLY A 69 4.23 21.92 -7.84
C GLY A 69 2.80 22.31 -7.41
N GLN A 70 1.78 21.71 -8.01
CA GLN A 70 0.38 21.93 -7.66
C GLN A 70 -0.04 21.15 -6.40
N MET A 71 0.71 20.11 -6.04
CA MET A 71 0.57 19.38 -4.78
C MET A 71 1.94 18.98 -4.23
N GLU A 72 2.05 18.79 -2.92
CA GLU A 72 3.21 18.09 -2.36
C GLU A 72 3.02 16.57 -2.50
N HIS A 73 4.11 15.83 -2.67
CA HIS A 73 4.09 14.38 -2.58
C HIS A 73 4.71 13.96 -1.25
N PRO A 74 4.11 13.02 -0.49
CA PRO A 74 4.67 12.59 0.78
C PRO A 74 6.09 12.03 0.63
N ASP A 75 6.93 12.32 1.62
CA ASP A 75 8.28 11.76 1.69
C ASP A 75 8.20 10.27 2.03
N ILE A 76 8.90 9.46 1.24
CA ILE A 76 9.03 8.02 1.41
C ILE A 76 9.58 7.63 2.79
N ARG A 77 10.41 8.47 3.40
CA ARG A 77 10.96 8.20 4.74
C ARG A 77 9.86 8.15 5.80
N SER A 78 8.87 9.03 5.71
CA SER A 78 7.71 9.04 6.59
C SER A 78 6.89 7.75 6.48
N PHE A 79 6.82 7.17 5.28
CA PHE A 79 6.18 5.88 5.05
C PHE A 79 6.95 4.75 5.74
N PHE A 80 8.28 4.69 5.58
CA PHE A 80 9.06 3.63 6.25
C PHE A 80 8.99 3.68 7.78
N LEU A 81 8.84 4.87 8.36
CA LEU A 81 8.65 5.02 9.80
C LEU A 81 7.30 4.48 10.28
N SER A 82 6.23 4.60 9.49
CA SER A 82 4.89 4.12 9.87
C SER A 82 4.74 2.60 9.77
N ILE A 83 5.69 1.91 9.14
CA ILE A 83 5.61 0.47 8.82
C ILE A 83 6.80 -0.34 9.36
N ALA A 84 7.58 0.23 10.27
CA ALA A 84 8.83 -0.35 10.79
C ALA A 84 8.71 -1.77 11.43
N GLY A 85 7.49 -2.31 11.58
CA GLY A 85 7.21 -3.67 12.04
C GLY A 85 6.87 -4.69 10.93
N LEU A 86 6.80 -4.27 9.66
CA LEU A 86 6.48 -5.14 8.53
C LEU A 86 7.78 -5.62 7.85
N SER A 87 7.79 -6.89 7.45
CA SER A 87 8.87 -7.41 6.59
C SER A 87 8.66 -6.90 5.18
N ILE A 88 9.41 -5.86 4.82
CA ILE A 88 9.37 -5.25 3.49
C ILE A 88 10.51 -5.79 2.66
N VAL A 89 10.16 -6.49 1.59
CA VAL A 89 11.10 -6.89 0.55
C VAL A 89 11.06 -5.82 -0.53
N ARG A 90 12.23 -5.24 -0.82
CA ARG A 90 12.46 -4.13 -1.76
C ARG A 90 13.23 -4.61 -2.98
#